data_AF-A0A9X0PLI2-F1
#
_entry.id   AF-A0A9X0PLI2-F1
#
_cell.length_a   1.000
_cell.length_b   1.000
_cell.length_c   1.000
_cell.angle_alpha   90.00
_cell.angle_beta   90.00
_cell.angle_gamma   90.00
#
_symmetry.space_group_name_H-M   'P 1'
#
loop_
_entity.id
_entity.type
_entity.pdbx_description
1 polymer ?
#
loop_
_entity_poly.entity_id
_entity_poly.type
_entity_poly.pdbx_seq_one_letter_code
_entity_poly.pdbx_strand_id
1 'polypeptide(L)'
;MADLDERLKAREALEASFESLQAQGIQASLNYIQVNVAPQLANLKTSIDLAQAQIDQIIIGGKAPDTLKFGGQLPAYYATAQALSQGLAEKVPTTRKVNGKDLAGDITLDKADVGLSNANNTSDKDKPVSDAQRAAIDAVAQAAADADSTKASNENRHLNPAFQVSQDRNVGTLLDISTPSVYLFDGVVVGARGGGILRGTLAAKTSSDGSVTRPRLVVQTADAALAATDFYAAEFPIEGVNVSDLQFGTAGAKPFTWRGVVCLPQGTYGLSFTNFDNTRTYVAMFTVTAGEANKDKLISFAVPGDTAGTWLKDTSGTGIRARVTFAFGSSFMTATEGAWVAGNFLGTAAQTNALATVGNTLEIADIGLYFGTKLPEWQKPDYDKVLKACRRLFRVCGANVFSTGHGSYGGAIANFDLTEMRGSPVVQAFSQNNFGGFPGGAQTGLNTGNSQKRAYVAPNGQAPADSGAELILIANSRL
;
A
#
# COMPACT_ATOMS: atom_id res chain seq x y z
N MET A 1 169.85 -29.06 -64.96
CA MET A 1 169.30 -27.74 -64.55
C MET A 1 168.37 -27.33 -65.66
N ALA A 2 167.07 -27.55 -65.47
CA ALA A 2 166.06 -26.85 -66.24
C ALA A 2 166.44 -25.36 -66.29
N ASP A 3 166.51 -24.86 -67.51
CA ASP A 3 166.80 -23.48 -67.87
C ASP A 3 165.91 -22.53 -67.05
N LEU A 4 166.41 -21.32 -66.77
CA LEU A 4 165.66 -20.24 -66.11
C LEU A 4 164.27 -20.06 -66.74
N ASP A 5 164.17 -20.33 -68.04
CA ASP A 5 162.94 -20.33 -68.86
C ASP A 5 161.82 -21.25 -68.32
N GLU A 6 162.15 -22.46 -67.84
CA GLU A 6 161.14 -23.42 -67.36
C GLU A 6 160.57 -23.02 -65.99
N ARG A 7 161.42 -22.45 -65.12
CA ARG A 7 160.99 -21.87 -63.82
C ARG A 7 160.19 -20.59 -64.00
N LEU A 8 160.51 -19.79 -65.02
CA LEU A 8 159.76 -18.58 -65.36
C LEU A 8 158.35 -18.95 -65.85
N LYS A 9 158.23 -19.90 -66.79
CA LYS A 9 156.94 -20.43 -67.26
C LYS A 9 156.07 -21.02 -66.14
N ALA A 10 156.67 -21.75 -65.19
CA ALA A 10 155.93 -22.28 -64.04
C ALA A 10 155.43 -21.18 -63.08
N ARG A 11 156.19 -20.08 -62.93
CA ARG A 11 155.79 -18.93 -62.10
C ARG A 11 154.71 -18.08 -62.77
N GLU A 12 154.82 -17.86 -64.07
CA GLU A 12 153.78 -17.23 -64.89
C GLU A 12 152.47 -18.03 -64.84
N ALA A 13 152.54 -19.37 -64.85
CA ALA A 13 151.37 -20.23 -64.67
C ALA A 13 150.75 -20.15 -63.26
N LEU A 14 151.58 -19.97 -62.22
CA LEU A 14 151.11 -19.78 -60.85
C LEU A 14 150.46 -18.40 -60.63
N GLU A 15 151.03 -17.35 -61.23
CA GLU A 15 150.45 -16.01 -61.23
C GLU A 15 149.12 -15.98 -62.01
N ALA A 16 149.06 -16.61 -63.18
CA ALA A 16 147.81 -16.79 -63.93
C ALA A 16 146.77 -17.60 -63.13
N SER A 17 147.20 -18.63 -62.38
CA SER A 17 146.35 -19.39 -61.47
C SER A 17 145.82 -18.55 -60.31
N PHE A 18 146.65 -17.69 -59.72
CA PHE A 18 146.27 -16.81 -58.62
C PHE A 18 145.30 -15.70 -59.08
N GLU A 19 145.56 -15.10 -60.25
CA GLU A 19 144.63 -14.18 -60.90
C GLU A 19 143.29 -14.85 -61.23
N SER A 20 143.32 -16.11 -61.70
CA SER A 20 142.09 -16.90 -61.91
C SER A 20 141.35 -17.15 -60.60
N LEU A 21 142.05 -17.45 -59.50
CA LEU A 21 141.43 -17.66 -58.20
C LEU A 21 140.81 -16.38 -57.64
N GLN A 22 141.46 -15.22 -57.82
CA GLN A 22 140.89 -13.92 -57.46
C GLN A 22 139.65 -13.61 -58.29
N ALA A 23 139.70 -13.82 -59.61
CA ALA A 23 138.55 -13.62 -60.49
C ALA A 23 137.38 -14.53 -60.12
N GLN A 24 137.64 -15.81 -59.80
CA GLN A 24 136.63 -16.76 -59.33
C GLN A 24 136.05 -16.37 -57.96
N GLY A 25 136.88 -15.90 -57.02
CA GLY A 25 136.42 -15.44 -55.70
C GLY A 25 135.55 -14.18 -55.79
N ILE A 26 135.93 -13.23 -56.67
CA ILE A 26 135.12 -12.05 -56.98
C ILE A 26 133.80 -12.47 -57.64
N GLN A 27 133.83 -13.40 -58.60
CA GLN A 27 132.63 -13.88 -59.28
C GLN A 27 131.70 -14.67 -58.35
N ALA A 28 132.23 -15.47 -57.43
CA ALA A 28 131.44 -16.18 -56.43
C ALA A 28 130.74 -15.20 -55.46
N SER A 29 131.43 -14.14 -55.06
CA SER A 29 130.86 -13.07 -54.22
C SER A 29 129.76 -12.30 -54.96
N LEU A 30 129.98 -11.98 -56.23
CA LEU A 30 128.97 -11.35 -57.10
C LEU A 30 127.74 -12.26 -57.29
N ASN A 31 127.95 -13.55 -57.52
CA ASN A 31 126.86 -14.52 -57.65
C ASN A 31 126.07 -14.64 -56.34
N TYR A 32 126.73 -14.64 -55.18
CA TYR A 32 126.04 -14.67 -53.88
C TYR A 32 125.18 -13.42 -53.66
N ILE A 33 125.72 -12.23 -53.99
CA ILE A 33 124.98 -10.96 -53.90
C ILE A 33 123.77 -10.97 -54.84
N GLN A 34 123.93 -11.42 -56.08
CA GLN A 34 122.84 -11.45 -57.06
C GLN A 34 121.74 -12.46 -56.70
N VAL A 35 122.09 -13.63 -56.18
CA VAL A 35 121.13 -14.69 -55.88
C VAL A 35 120.40 -14.46 -54.55
N ASN A 36 121.10 -13.98 -53.52
CA ASN A 36 120.54 -13.93 -52.17
C ASN A 36 120.18 -12.51 -51.70
N VAL A 37 121.01 -11.52 -52.01
CA VAL A 37 120.87 -10.16 -51.45
C VAL A 37 120.00 -9.27 -52.34
N ALA A 38 120.22 -9.31 -53.67
CA ALA A 38 119.48 -8.47 -54.61
C ALA A 38 117.96 -8.71 -54.63
N PRO A 39 117.44 -9.96 -54.56
CA PRO A 39 116.00 -10.20 -54.52
C PRO A 39 115.36 -9.72 -53.22
N GLN A 40 116.08 -9.81 -52.09
CA GLN A 40 115.60 -9.32 -50.80
C GLN A 40 115.48 -7.79 -50.80
N LEU A 41 116.47 -7.09 -51.38
CA LEU A 41 116.42 -5.64 -51.56
C LEU A 41 115.26 -5.21 -52.47
N ALA A 42 115.01 -5.94 -53.56
CA ALA A 42 113.88 -5.67 -54.47
C ALA A 42 112.52 -5.90 -53.79
N ASN A 43 112.39 -6.95 -53.00
CA ASN A 43 111.17 -7.23 -52.24
C ASN A 43 110.94 -6.15 -51.17
N LEU A 44 111.98 -5.76 -50.44
CA LEU A 44 111.91 -4.71 -49.43
C LEU A 44 111.51 -3.36 -50.06
N LYS A 45 112.09 -3.01 -51.23
CA LYS A 45 111.70 -1.83 -52.01
C LYS A 45 110.21 -1.85 -52.36
N THR A 46 109.70 -2.99 -52.81
CA THR A 46 108.29 -3.16 -53.16
C THR A 46 107.37 -3.01 -51.95
N SER A 47 107.73 -3.59 -50.79
CA SER A 47 106.96 -3.44 -49.55
C SER A 47 106.95 -2.00 -49.04
N ILE A 48 108.06 -1.28 -49.15
CA ILE A 48 108.15 0.13 -48.78
C ILE A 48 107.29 0.99 -49.71
N ASP A 49 107.35 0.77 -51.02
CA ASP A 49 106.56 1.54 -51.99
C ASP A 49 105.04 1.31 -51.78
N LEU A 50 104.63 0.07 -51.46
CA LEU A 50 103.24 -0.24 -51.15
C LEU A 50 102.78 0.38 -49.83
N ALA A 51 103.62 0.33 -48.78
CA ALA A 51 103.33 0.96 -47.50
C ALA A 51 103.24 2.49 -47.63
N GLN A 52 104.12 3.10 -48.42
CA GLN A 52 104.09 4.54 -48.70
C GLN A 52 102.80 4.92 -49.43
N ALA A 53 102.39 4.15 -50.45
CA ALA A 53 101.12 4.37 -51.12
C ALA A 53 99.90 4.23 -50.19
N GLN A 54 99.93 3.28 -49.24
CA GLN A 54 98.88 3.13 -48.23
C GLN A 54 98.86 4.29 -47.23
N ILE A 55 100.03 4.77 -46.80
CA ILE A 55 100.16 5.93 -45.92
C ILE A 55 99.68 7.21 -46.62
N ASP A 56 100.06 7.43 -47.88
CA ASP A 56 99.64 8.60 -48.65
C ASP A 56 98.11 8.62 -48.84
N GLN A 57 97.49 7.45 -49.03
CA GLN A 57 96.02 7.31 -49.07
C GLN A 57 95.36 7.67 -47.72
N ILE A 58 96.00 7.37 -46.59
CA ILE A 58 95.50 7.70 -45.26
C ILE A 58 95.68 9.20 -44.96
N ILE A 59 96.85 9.76 -45.27
CA ILE A 59 97.22 11.15 -44.93
C ILE A 59 96.50 12.15 -45.84
N ILE A 60 96.46 11.90 -47.15
CA ILE A 60 95.85 12.83 -48.12
C ILE A 60 94.34 12.57 -48.27
N GLY A 61 93.92 11.30 -48.18
CA GLY A 61 92.52 10.90 -48.36
C GLY A 61 91.69 10.87 -47.08
N GLY A 62 92.30 10.85 -45.89
CA GLY A 62 91.62 10.85 -44.59
C GLY A 62 90.71 9.63 -44.32
N LYS A 63 90.82 8.55 -45.10
CA LYS A 63 89.91 7.40 -45.04
C LYS A 63 90.65 6.13 -44.60
N ALA A 64 90.08 5.46 -43.60
CA ALA A 64 90.55 4.15 -43.12
C ALA A 64 90.32 3.05 -44.18
N PRO A 65 91.05 1.91 -44.10
CA PRO A 65 91.25 0.97 -45.22
C PRO A 65 90.02 0.28 -45.83
N ASP A 66 88.82 0.35 -45.20
CA ASP A 66 87.63 -0.43 -45.62
C ASP A 66 86.42 0.44 -46.05
N THR A 67 86.62 1.74 -46.28
CA THR A 67 85.54 2.68 -46.67
C THR A 67 84.90 2.39 -48.05
N LEU A 68 85.52 1.55 -48.88
CA LEU A 68 85.00 1.13 -50.19
C LEU A 68 83.82 0.16 -50.09
N LYS A 69 83.68 -0.63 -49.01
CA LYS A 69 82.50 -1.49 -48.81
C LYS A 69 81.24 -0.71 -48.45
N PHE A 70 81.38 0.55 -48.06
CA PHE A 70 80.28 1.43 -47.60
C PHE A 70 80.11 2.67 -48.50
N GLY A 71 80.33 2.53 -49.80
CA GLY A 71 80.03 3.59 -50.79
C GLY A 71 80.83 4.88 -50.58
N GLY A 72 81.97 4.82 -49.88
CA GLY A 72 82.85 5.97 -49.67
C GLY A 72 82.40 7.01 -48.64
N GLN A 73 81.34 6.73 -47.87
CA GLN A 73 80.80 7.60 -46.81
C GLN A 73 81.38 7.24 -45.43
N LEU A 74 81.52 8.22 -44.54
CA LEU A 74 81.96 8.01 -43.15
C LEU A 74 80.88 7.24 -42.35
N PRO A 75 81.23 6.40 -41.35
CA PRO A 75 80.24 5.73 -40.49
C PRO A 75 79.24 6.69 -39.83
N ALA A 76 79.67 7.92 -39.54
CA ALA A 76 78.82 8.99 -39.02
C ALA A 76 77.68 9.38 -39.98
N TYR A 77 77.86 9.22 -41.31
CA TYR A 77 76.84 9.53 -42.31
C TYR A 77 75.58 8.67 -42.16
N TYR A 78 75.74 7.39 -41.81
CA TYR A 78 74.63 6.46 -41.61
C TYR A 78 74.12 6.40 -40.15
N ALA A 79 74.88 6.96 -39.22
CA ALA A 79 74.61 6.91 -37.78
C ALA A 79 74.60 8.30 -37.12
N THR A 80 74.15 9.34 -37.81
CA THR A 80 73.80 10.58 -37.12
C THR A 80 72.50 10.36 -36.33
N ALA A 81 72.41 10.92 -35.12
CA ALA A 81 71.15 11.00 -34.38
C ALA A 81 70.02 11.59 -35.25
N GLN A 82 70.37 12.42 -36.23
CA GLN A 82 69.46 13.02 -37.20
C GLN A 82 68.86 12.02 -38.19
N ALA A 83 69.64 11.09 -38.74
CA ALA A 83 69.13 10.06 -39.64
C ALA A 83 68.17 9.10 -38.90
N LEU A 84 68.49 8.74 -37.66
CA LEU A 84 67.60 7.96 -36.79
C LEU A 84 66.32 8.75 -36.45
N SER A 85 66.45 10.04 -36.10
CA SER A 85 65.32 10.92 -35.80
C SER A 85 64.38 11.11 -37.00
N GLN A 86 64.92 11.27 -38.21
CA GLN A 86 64.12 11.40 -39.44
C GLN A 86 63.39 10.08 -39.76
N GLY A 87 64.10 8.95 -39.69
CA GLY A 87 63.49 7.64 -39.93
C GLY A 87 62.39 7.27 -38.92
N LEU A 88 62.51 7.70 -37.66
CA LEU A 88 61.48 7.48 -36.63
C LEU A 88 60.28 8.43 -36.79
N ALA A 89 60.51 9.68 -37.20
CA ALA A 89 59.45 10.66 -37.44
C ALA A 89 58.47 10.21 -38.54
N GLU A 90 58.91 9.38 -39.48
CA GLU A 90 58.07 8.82 -40.55
C GLU A 90 57.25 7.59 -40.13
N LYS A 91 57.55 6.95 -38.99
CA LYS A 91 56.85 5.72 -38.55
C LYS A 91 55.51 5.99 -37.88
N VAL A 92 55.29 7.18 -37.33
CA VAL A 92 53.97 7.61 -36.81
C VAL A 92 53.50 8.80 -37.67
N PRO A 93 52.63 8.55 -38.68
CA PRO A 93 52.11 9.64 -39.50
C PRO A 93 51.23 10.56 -38.66
N THR A 94 51.76 11.74 -38.32
CA THR A 94 51.05 12.80 -37.59
C THR A 94 49.90 13.42 -38.38
N THR A 95 49.79 13.08 -39.67
CA THR A 95 48.68 13.43 -40.55
C THR A 95 47.44 12.55 -40.35
N ARG A 96 47.57 11.40 -39.67
CA ARG A 96 46.43 10.55 -39.33
C ARG A 96 45.85 10.99 -37.99
N LYS A 97 44.52 11.06 -37.95
CA LYS A 97 43.75 11.43 -36.77
C LYS A 97 42.98 10.22 -36.25
N VAL A 98 42.80 10.13 -34.93
CA VAL A 98 41.84 9.23 -34.29
C VAL A 98 40.68 10.09 -33.80
N ASN A 99 39.51 9.91 -34.40
CA ASN A 99 38.33 10.73 -34.13
C ASN A 99 38.62 12.26 -34.11
N GLY A 100 39.30 12.76 -35.14
CA GLY A 100 39.64 14.18 -35.26
C GLY A 100 40.85 14.66 -34.45
N LYS A 101 41.36 13.85 -33.52
CA LYS A 101 42.52 14.15 -32.65
C LYS A 101 43.84 13.73 -33.32
N ASP A 102 44.82 14.61 -33.33
CA ASP A 102 46.14 14.37 -33.93
C ASP A 102 46.99 13.41 -33.08
N LEU A 103 47.76 12.54 -33.73
CA LEU A 103 48.65 11.56 -33.09
C LEU A 103 49.96 12.19 -32.57
N ALA A 104 49.84 13.23 -31.77
CA ALA A 104 50.97 13.95 -31.16
C ALA A 104 51.31 13.46 -29.73
N GLY A 105 50.51 12.55 -29.18
CA GLY A 105 50.66 11.98 -27.83
C GLY A 105 49.55 10.98 -27.52
N ASP A 106 49.34 10.69 -26.23
CA ASP A 106 48.29 9.76 -25.78
C ASP A 106 46.90 10.31 -26.12
N ILE A 107 46.09 9.51 -26.82
CA ILE A 107 44.73 9.88 -27.20
C ILE A 107 43.75 9.41 -26.12
N THR A 108 43.16 10.36 -25.40
CA THR A 108 42.01 10.08 -24.53
C THR A 108 40.73 10.13 -25.36
N LEU A 109 39.96 9.05 -25.34
CA LEU A 109 38.65 8.97 -25.98
C LEU A 109 37.55 8.92 -24.91
N ASP A 110 36.46 9.64 -25.15
CA ASP A 110 35.24 9.57 -24.35
C ASP A 110 34.04 9.05 -25.16
N LYS A 111 32.88 8.95 -24.53
CA LYS A 111 31.66 8.46 -25.19
C LYS A 111 31.15 9.41 -26.29
N ALA A 112 31.45 10.70 -26.21
CA ALA A 112 31.07 11.66 -27.23
C ALA A 112 31.90 11.47 -28.50
N ASP A 113 33.15 11.02 -28.37
CA ASP A 113 34.02 10.72 -29.51
C ASP A 113 33.43 9.66 -30.47
N VAL A 114 32.57 8.76 -29.98
CA VAL A 114 31.91 7.73 -30.81
C VAL A 114 30.42 8.00 -31.05
N GLY A 115 29.95 9.23 -30.82
CA GLY A 115 28.56 9.62 -31.04
C GLY A 115 27.57 9.10 -29.98
N LEU A 116 28.08 8.63 -28.83
CA LEU A 116 27.29 8.08 -27.73
C LEU A 116 27.15 9.08 -26.57
N SER A 117 26.99 10.37 -26.88
CA SER A 117 26.85 11.44 -25.88
C SER A 117 25.69 11.19 -24.90
N ASN A 118 24.63 10.52 -25.35
CA ASN A 118 23.46 10.16 -24.55
C ASN A 118 23.56 8.79 -23.86
N ALA A 119 24.56 7.97 -24.19
CA ALA A 119 24.76 6.69 -23.51
C ALA A 119 25.39 6.94 -22.13
N ASN A 120 24.80 6.40 -21.06
CA ASN A 120 25.39 6.44 -19.73
C ASN A 120 25.78 5.03 -19.31
N ASN A 121 26.92 4.89 -18.64
CA ASN A 121 27.34 3.62 -18.05
C ASN A 121 26.71 3.47 -16.65
N THR A 122 25.38 3.46 -16.64
CA THR A 122 24.57 3.27 -15.43
C THR A 122 24.27 1.77 -15.31
N SER A 123 24.66 1.16 -14.20
CA SER A 123 24.38 -0.27 -13.96
C SER A 123 22.87 -0.51 -14.03
N ASP A 124 22.44 -1.73 -14.38
CA ASP A 124 20.99 -2.04 -14.49
C ASP A 124 20.23 -1.74 -13.20
N LYS A 125 20.89 -1.81 -12.04
CA LYS A 125 20.32 -1.46 -10.73
C LYS A 125 20.07 0.03 -10.54
N ASP A 126 20.88 0.88 -11.19
CA ASP A 126 20.85 2.34 -11.03
C ASP A 126 20.04 3.03 -12.13
N LYS A 127 19.48 2.27 -13.09
CA LYS A 127 18.61 2.82 -14.13
C LYS A 127 17.29 3.29 -13.51
N PRO A 128 16.83 4.51 -13.81
CA PRO A 128 15.53 4.96 -13.34
C PRO A 128 14.42 4.09 -13.95
N VAL A 129 13.43 3.76 -13.13
CA VAL A 129 12.17 3.15 -13.59
C VAL A 129 11.45 4.19 -14.45
N SER A 130 10.94 3.79 -15.62
CA SER A 130 10.20 4.74 -16.48
C SER A 130 8.90 5.21 -15.80
N ASP A 131 8.41 6.40 -16.16
CA ASP A 131 7.17 6.94 -15.59
C ASP A 131 5.97 5.99 -15.80
N ALA A 132 5.92 5.32 -16.96
CA ALA A 132 4.89 4.33 -17.26
C ALA A 132 4.98 3.09 -16.35
N GLN A 133 6.20 2.60 -16.07
CA GLN A 133 6.41 1.50 -15.14
C GLN A 133 6.12 1.90 -13.69
N ARG A 134 6.48 3.13 -13.29
CA ARG A 134 6.13 3.70 -11.98
C ARG A 134 4.62 3.77 -11.81
N ALA A 135 3.92 4.36 -12.78
CA ALA A 135 2.46 4.45 -12.76
C ALA A 135 1.78 3.08 -12.70
N ALA A 136 2.31 2.09 -13.42
CA ALA A 136 1.79 0.72 -13.37
C ALA A 136 2.02 0.05 -12.01
N ILE A 137 3.20 0.23 -11.41
CA ILE A 137 3.49 -0.27 -10.05
C ILE A 137 2.59 0.40 -9.02
N ASP A 138 2.41 1.71 -9.11
CA ASP A 138 1.55 2.48 -8.19
C ASP A 138 0.08 2.05 -8.34
N ALA A 139 -0.39 1.78 -9.56
CA ALA A 139 -1.73 1.25 -9.81
C ALA A 139 -1.93 -0.16 -9.23
N VAL A 140 -0.92 -1.04 -9.33
CA VAL A 140 -0.96 -2.39 -8.73
C VAL A 140 -0.92 -2.31 -7.20
N ALA A 141 -0.12 -1.41 -6.62
CA ALA A 141 -0.09 -1.17 -5.19
C ALA A 141 -1.44 -0.63 -4.69
N GLN A 142 -2.07 0.28 -5.44
CA GLN A 142 -3.42 0.77 -5.14
C GLN A 142 -4.47 -0.34 -5.23
N ALA A 143 -4.42 -1.18 -6.27
CA ALA A 143 -5.32 -2.32 -6.41
C ALA A 143 -5.14 -3.36 -5.28
N ALA A 144 -3.92 -3.57 -4.81
CA ALA A 144 -3.64 -4.45 -3.67
C ALA A 144 -4.14 -3.85 -2.34
N ALA A 145 -3.97 -2.55 -2.12
CA ALA A 145 -4.56 -1.85 -0.98
C ALA A 145 -6.09 -1.90 -1.02
N ASP A 146 -6.67 -1.77 -2.21
CA ASP A 146 -8.11 -1.89 -2.43
C ASP A 146 -8.64 -3.32 -2.21
N ALA A 147 -7.80 -4.34 -2.37
CA ALA A 147 -8.11 -5.75 -2.14
C ALA A 147 -7.99 -6.16 -0.66
N ASP A 148 -7.13 -5.51 0.13
CA ASP A 148 -7.05 -5.75 1.59
C ASP A 148 -8.21 -5.09 2.36
N SER A 149 -8.86 -4.08 1.77
CA SER A 149 -10.06 -3.43 2.31
C SER A 149 -11.38 -4.24 2.13
N THR A 150 -11.36 -5.35 1.39
CA THR A 150 -12.58 -6.08 0.94
C THR A 150 -12.96 -7.30 1.80
N LYS A 151 -13.28 -7.07 3.06
CA LYS A 151 -14.29 -7.91 3.73
C LYS A 151 -15.49 -7.08 4.13
N ALA A 152 -16.06 -6.30 3.21
CA ALA A 152 -17.44 -5.88 3.41
C ALA A 152 -18.29 -7.15 3.44
N SER A 153 -18.70 -7.57 4.64
CA SER A 153 -19.79 -8.51 4.77
C SER A 153 -20.98 -7.86 4.05
N ASN A 154 -21.61 -8.58 3.13
CA ASN A 154 -22.93 -8.16 2.61
C ASN A 154 -24.01 -8.16 3.72
N GLU A 155 -23.64 -8.62 4.92
CA GLU A 155 -24.46 -8.62 6.11
C GLU A 155 -24.60 -7.21 6.67
N ASN A 156 -25.84 -6.71 6.62
CA ASN A 156 -26.25 -5.49 7.28
C ASN A 156 -26.47 -5.77 8.78
N ARG A 157 -25.98 -4.87 9.64
CA ARG A 157 -26.01 -5.04 11.11
C ARG A 157 -27.19 -4.37 11.81
N HIS A 158 -27.98 -3.58 11.09
CA HIS A 158 -29.22 -3.03 11.63
C HIS A 158 -30.28 -4.13 11.76
N LEU A 159 -31.07 -4.07 12.83
CA LEU A 159 -32.10 -5.07 13.13
C LEU A 159 -33.20 -5.12 12.07
N ASN A 160 -33.68 -3.96 11.63
CA ASN A 160 -34.83 -3.80 10.73
C ASN A 160 -34.51 -2.75 9.64
N PRO A 161 -33.55 -3.02 8.74
CA PRO A 161 -32.95 -1.96 7.92
C PRO A 161 -33.87 -1.41 6.82
N ALA A 162 -34.86 -2.19 6.40
CA ALA A 162 -35.92 -1.81 5.47
C ALA A 162 -37.22 -1.35 6.16
N PHE A 163 -37.22 -1.26 7.50
CA PHE A 163 -38.36 -0.86 8.32
C PHE A 163 -39.66 -1.63 8.03
N GLN A 164 -39.54 -2.91 7.68
CA GLN A 164 -40.65 -3.74 7.21
C GLN A 164 -41.42 -4.44 8.34
N VAL A 165 -40.80 -4.53 9.53
CA VAL A 165 -41.43 -5.13 10.72
C VAL A 165 -41.77 -4.03 11.73
N SER A 166 -43.00 -4.08 12.25
CA SER A 166 -43.45 -3.31 13.40
C SER A 166 -44.40 -4.16 14.22
N GLN A 167 -43.94 -4.66 15.36
CA GLN A 167 -44.70 -5.52 16.27
C GLN A 167 -45.52 -4.70 17.28
N ASP A 168 -45.10 -3.47 17.56
CA ASP A 168 -45.75 -2.60 18.54
C ASP A 168 -46.98 -1.88 17.98
N ARG A 169 -46.99 -1.57 16.67
CA ARG A 169 -47.97 -0.67 16.05
C ARG A 169 -48.26 -1.03 14.60
N ASN A 170 -49.50 -0.78 14.19
CA ASN A 170 -49.90 -0.89 12.79
C ASN A 170 -49.26 0.24 11.95
N VAL A 171 -49.00 -0.05 10.67
CA VAL A 171 -48.60 0.96 9.68
C VAL A 171 -49.59 2.12 9.70
N GLY A 172 -49.10 3.36 9.67
CA GLY A 172 -49.92 4.57 9.72
C GLY A 172 -50.28 5.07 11.13
N THR A 173 -50.05 4.29 12.20
CA THR A 173 -50.29 4.74 13.58
C THR A 173 -49.45 6.00 13.87
N LEU A 174 -50.10 7.04 14.41
CA LEU A 174 -49.48 8.32 14.75
C LEU A 174 -49.06 8.31 16.23
N LEU A 175 -47.86 8.83 16.50
CA LEU A 175 -47.34 9.00 17.85
C LEU A 175 -46.66 10.36 17.98
N ASP A 176 -47.10 11.18 18.94
CA ASP A 176 -46.41 12.41 19.28
C ASP A 176 -45.23 12.14 20.21
N ILE A 177 -44.08 12.73 19.88
CA ILE A 177 -42.78 12.48 20.50
C ILE A 177 -42.24 13.83 20.98
N SER A 178 -42.10 13.94 22.30
CA SER A 178 -41.58 15.12 23.01
C SER A 178 -40.65 14.74 24.17
N THR A 179 -40.17 13.49 24.17
CA THR A 179 -39.24 12.96 25.18
C THR A 179 -38.02 12.32 24.52
N PRO A 180 -36.87 12.27 25.22
CA PRO A 180 -35.57 11.97 24.60
C PRO A 180 -35.38 10.51 24.17
N SER A 181 -36.32 9.61 24.45
CA SER A 181 -36.20 8.20 24.05
C SER A 181 -37.59 7.58 23.86
N VAL A 182 -38.05 7.54 22.62
CA VAL A 182 -39.30 6.89 22.25
C VAL A 182 -39.06 5.87 21.14
N TYR A 183 -39.41 4.62 21.41
CA TYR A 183 -39.45 3.58 20.38
C TYR A 183 -40.67 3.78 19.48
N LEU A 184 -40.40 4.20 18.24
CA LEU A 184 -41.46 4.41 17.25
C LEU A 184 -41.95 3.06 16.69
N PHE A 185 -41.00 2.18 16.37
CA PHE A 185 -41.20 0.77 15.96
C PHE A 185 -39.86 0.01 16.08
N ASP A 186 -39.86 -1.29 15.73
CA ASP A 186 -38.71 -2.18 15.89
C ASP A 186 -37.42 -1.60 15.27
N GLY A 187 -36.43 -1.33 16.11
CA GLY A 187 -35.11 -0.83 15.71
C GLY A 187 -35.02 0.68 15.46
N VAL A 188 -36.10 1.45 15.70
CA VAL A 188 -36.09 2.91 15.54
C VAL A 188 -36.48 3.60 16.84
N VAL A 189 -35.51 4.33 17.38
CA VAL A 189 -35.69 5.22 18.51
C VAL A 189 -35.68 6.65 17.99
N VAL A 190 -36.56 7.49 18.51
CA VAL A 190 -36.57 8.92 18.22
C VAL A 190 -36.34 9.65 19.53
N GLY A 191 -35.33 10.51 19.55
CA GLY A 191 -35.10 11.43 20.64
C GLY A 191 -35.70 12.78 20.30
N ALA A 192 -36.56 13.31 21.17
CA ALA A 192 -37.02 14.69 21.12
C ALA A 192 -36.87 15.33 22.50
N ARG A 193 -36.01 16.34 22.61
CA ARG A 193 -35.83 17.11 23.82
C ARG A 193 -35.76 18.59 23.44
N GLY A 194 -36.71 19.36 23.97
CA GLY A 194 -36.87 20.78 23.69
C GLY A 194 -38.35 21.16 23.70
N GLY A 195 -38.71 22.29 23.08
CA GLY A 195 -40.09 22.78 23.03
C GLY A 195 -40.93 22.23 21.86
N GLY A 196 -40.30 21.53 20.92
CA GLY A 196 -40.91 21.00 19.71
C GLY A 196 -41.51 19.61 19.89
N ILE A 197 -42.44 19.28 18.99
CA ILE A 197 -43.13 17.99 18.95
C ILE A 197 -42.96 17.39 17.56
N LEU A 198 -42.46 16.16 17.51
CA LEU A 198 -42.42 15.35 16.29
C LEU A 198 -43.55 14.32 16.33
N ARG A 199 -44.35 14.25 15.27
CA ARG A 199 -45.31 13.17 15.07
C ARG A 199 -44.71 12.08 14.21
N GLY A 200 -44.41 10.96 14.82
CA GLY A 200 -43.90 9.77 14.17
C GLY A 200 -45.00 8.88 13.61
N THR A 201 -44.69 8.24 12.48
CA THR A 201 -45.51 7.18 11.89
C THR A 201 -44.63 6.24 11.06
N LEU A 202 -45.05 4.99 10.93
CA LEU A 202 -44.53 4.09 9.90
C LEU A 202 -45.30 4.35 8.61
N ALA A 203 -44.69 5.05 7.66
CA ALA A 203 -45.31 5.44 6.41
C ALA A 203 -45.14 4.35 5.35
N ALA A 204 -46.21 4.05 4.61
CA ALA A 204 -46.16 3.24 3.40
C ALA A 204 -45.72 4.11 2.21
N LYS A 205 -44.42 4.21 1.97
CA LYS A 205 -43.82 4.99 0.86
C LYS A 205 -42.58 4.26 0.34
N THR A 206 -42.65 3.81 -0.91
CA THR A 206 -41.56 3.09 -1.58
C THR A 206 -40.31 3.96 -1.73
N SER A 207 -39.15 3.44 -1.36
CA SER A 207 -37.85 4.09 -1.55
C SER A 207 -37.27 3.90 -2.94
N SER A 208 -36.29 4.73 -3.27
CA SER A 208 -35.47 4.59 -4.48
C SER A 208 -34.91 3.17 -4.64
N ASP A 209 -34.64 2.49 -3.52
CA ASP A 209 -34.01 1.17 -3.49
C ASP A 209 -35.02 0.04 -3.17
N GLY A 210 -36.33 0.34 -3.21
CA GLY A 210 -37.40 -0.66 -3.23
C GLY A 210 -37.98 -1.12 -1.88
N SER A 211 -37.57 -0.53 -0.75
CA SER A 211 -38.26 -0.75 0.53
C SER A 211 -39.60 -0.02 0.54
N VAL A 212 -40.65 -0.66 1.08
CA VAL A 212 -42.03 -0.18 0.96
C VAL A 212 -42.49 0.68 2.14
N THR A 213 -41.74 0.66 3.23
CA THR A 213 -42.05 1.33 4.48
C THR A 213 -40.86 2.12 5.00
N ARG A 214 -41.14 3.17 5.78
CA ARG A 214 -40.11 4.04 6.36
C ARG A 214 -40.62 4.80 7.60
N PRO A 215 -39.74 5.16 8.57
CA PRO A 215 -40.04 6.20 9.53
C PRO A 215 -40.35 7.51 8.83
N ARG A 216 -41.47 8.11 9.21
CA ARG A 216 -41.80 9.49 8.92
C ARG A 216 -42.00 10.24 10.22
N LEU A 217 -41.31 11.36 10.37
CA LEU A 217 -41.49 12.31 11.45
C LEU A 217 -41.99 13.61 10.83
N VAL A 218 -43.08 14.16 11.36
CA VAL A 218 -43.61 15.46 10.93
C VAL A 218 -43.53 16.42 12.10
N VAL A 219 -42.94 17.59 11.89
CA VAL A 219 -42.90 18.65 12.90
C VAL A 219 -44.32 19.15 13.16
N GLN A 220 -44.88 18.86 14.34
CA GLN A 220 -46.20 19.34 14.76
C GLN A 220 -46.09 20.69 15.48
N THR A 221 -45.12 20.79 16.38
CA THR A 221 -44.80 22.03 17.10
C THR A 221 -43.37 22.39 16.78
N ALA A 222 -43.17 23.59 16.26
CA ALA A 222 -41.85 24.07 15.91
C ALA A 222 -41.03 24.40 17.15
N ASP A 223 -39.73 24.19 17.05
CA ASP A 223 -38.73 24.65 18.00
C ASP A 223 -37.69 25.48 17.23
N ALA A 224 -37.94 26.78 17.13
CA ALA A 224 -37.10 27.69 16.36
C ALA A 224 -35.87 28.18 17.15
N ALA A 225 -35.85 28.01 18.47
CA ALA A 225 -34.82 28.54 19.37
C ALA A 225 -34.37 27.45 20.35
N LEU A 226 -33.41 26.64 19.91
CA LEU A 226 -32.91 25.49 20.64
C LEU A 226 -32.11 25.92 21.88
N ALA A 227 -32.49 25.44 23.06
CA ALA A 227 -31.68 25.57 24.25
C ALA A 227 -30.43 24.68 24.17
N ALA A 228 -29.42 24.95 24.99
CA ALA A 228 -28.12 24.28 24.90
C ALA A 228 -28.19 22.75 24.87
N THR A 229 -29.14 22.17 25.59
CA THR A 229 -29.27 20.71 25.76
C THR A 229 -30.42 20.08 24.97
N ASP A 230 -31.03 20.83 24.04
CA ASP A 230 -32.10 20.34 23.18
C ASP A 230 -31.54 19.49 22.04
N PHE A 231 -32.29 18.49 21.62
CA PHE A 231 -31.95 17.70 20.44
C PHE A 231 -33.16 16.95 19.87
N TYR A 232 -33.10 16.73 18.56
CA TYR A 232 -34.09 15.99 17.79
C TYR A 232 -33.36 15.10 16.80
N ALA A 233 -33.45 13.78 16.99
CA ALA A 233 -32.72 12.82 16.16
C ALA A 233 -33.48 11.50 16.01
N ALA A 234 -33.32 10.86 14.86
CA ALA A 234 -33.64 9.45 14.68
C ALA A 234 -32.39 8.61 14.99
N GLU A 235 -32.54 7.64 15.86
CA GLU A 235 -31.47 6.84 16.42
C GLU A 235 -31.65 5.35 16.09
N PHE A 236 -30.57 4.74 15.63
CA PHE A 236 -30.49 3.35 15.20
C PHE A 236 -29.43 2.63 16.02
N PRO A 237 -29.80 2.08 17.19
CA PRO A 237 -28.87 1.34 18.05
C PRO A 237 -28.57 -0.04 17.46
N ILE A 238 -27.29 -0.42 17.47
CA ILE A 238 -26.80 -1.74 17.07
C ILE A 238 -26.14 -2.39 18.29
N GLU A 239 -26.49 -3.64 18.59
CA GLU A 239 -25.94 -4.38 19.73
C GLU A 239 -24.42 -4.55 19.68
N GLY A 240 -23.79 -4.58 20.86
CA GLY A 240 -22.35 -4.81 21.00
C GLY A 240 -21.88 -6.09 20.33
N VAL A 241 -22.60 -7.19 20.51
CA VAL A 241 -22.28 -8.49 19.90
C VAL A 241 -22.21 -8.41 18.37
N ASN A 242 -23.07 -7.60 17.74
CA ASN A 242 -23.12 -7.44 16.29
C ASN A 242 -21.98 -6.55 15.76
N VAL A 243 -21.27 -5.82 16.63
CA VAL A 243 -20.13 -4.96 16.26
C VAL A 243 -18.82 -5.34 16.92
N SER A 244 -18.77 -6.53 17.52
CA SER A 244 -17.62 -7.05 18.25
C SER A 244 -16.35 -7.19 17.38
N ASP A 245 -16.51 -7.55 16.12
CA ASP A 245 -15.45 -7.74 15.13
C ASP A 245 -14.84 -6.43 14.60
N LEU A 246 -15.50 -5.28 14.82
CA LEU A 246 -14.91 -3.96 14.56
C LEU A 246 -13.77 -3.64 15.53
N GLN A 247 -13.68 -4.34 16.68
CA GLN A 247 -12.59 -4.23 17.65
C GLN A 247 -12.36 -2.79 18.17
N PHE A 248 -13.42 -1.98 18.27
CA PHE A 248 -13.34 -0.61 18.78
C PHE A 248 -12.83 -0.56 20.23
N GLY A 249 -12.07 0.50 20.53
CA GLY A 249 -11.34 0.67 21.79
C GLY A 249 -10.03 -0.10 21.87
N THR A 250 -9.53 -0.63 20.75
CA THR A 250 -8.25 -1.38 20.69
C THR A 250 -7.38 -0.87 19.55
N ALA A 251 -6.09 -1.22 19.56
CA ALA A 251 -5.18 -0.90 18.45
C ALA A 251 -5.58 -1.57 17.12
N GLY A 252 -6.41 -2.63 17.16
CA GLY A 252 -6.90 -3.35 15.99
C GLY A 252 -8.25 -2.87 15.45
N ALA A 253 -8.73 -1.69 15.87
CA ALA A 253 -10.03 -1.17 15.45
C ALA A 253 -10.16 -1.05 13.92
N LYS A 254 -11.28 -1.53 13.38
CA LYS A 254 -11.49 -1.71 11.93
C LYS A 254 -12.61 -0.82 11.41
N PRO A 255 -12.50 -0.26 10.20
CA PRO A 255 -13.49 0.66 9.67
C PRO A 255 -14.84 -0.03 9.37
N PHE A 256 -15.89 0.78 9.26
CA PHE A 256 -17.19 0.38 8.74
C PHE A 256 -17.73 1.43 7.75
N THR A 257 -18.67 1.03 6.91
CA THR A 257 -19.42 1.93 6.05
C THR A 257 -20.88 1.93 6.46
N TRP A 258 -21.43 3.11 6.66
CA TRP A 258 -22.85 3.30 6.94
C TRP A 258 -23.56 3.93 5.75
N ARG A 259 -24.81 3.54 5.52
CA ARG A 259 -25.72 4.14 4.54
C ARG A 259 -27.08 4.44 5.12
N GLY A 260 -27.78 5.35 4.48
CA GLY A 260 -29.22 5.57 4.63
C GLY A 260 -29.75 6.38 3.46
N VAL A 261 -30.99 6.15 3.07
CA VAL A 261 -31.73 7.02 2.14
C VAL A 261 -32.49 8.03 2.97
N VAL A 262 -32.23 9.31 2.76
CA VAL A 262 -32.90 10.41 3.49
C VAL A 262 -33.83 11.15 2.55
N CYS A 263 -34.97 11.59 3.06
CA CYS A 263 -35.90 12.49 2.38
C CYS A 263 -36.26 13.61 3.37
N LEU A 264 -35.50 14.71 3.29
CA LEU A 264 -35.54 15.83 4.23
C LEU A 264 -35.72 17.15 3.46
N PRO A 265 -36.15 18.24 4.13
CA PRO A 265 -36.10 19.58 3.58
C PRO A 265 -34.66 19.99 3.21
N GLN A 266 -34.51 21.01 2.37
CA GLN A 266 -33.19 21.59 2.08
C GLN A 266 -32.48 21.99 3.38
N GLY A 267 -31.20 21.64 3.49
CA GLY A 267 -30.41 21.94 4.67
C GLY A 267 -29.19 21.05 4.81
N THR A 268 -28.35 21.36 5.78
CA THR A 268 -27.20 20.54 6.19
C THR A 268 -27.53 19.85 7.50
N TYR A 269 -27.32 18.54 7.55
CA TYR A 269 -27.70 17.69 8.67
C TYR A 269 -26.53 16.82 9.12
N GLY A 270 -26.49 16.52 10.42
CA GLY A 270 -25.50 15.66 11.03
C GLY A 270 -25.91 14.19 10.99
N LEU A 271 -24.93 13.35 10.68
CA LEU A 271 -24.92 11.93 10.99
C LEU A 271 -23.83 11.71 12.06
N SER A 272 -24.20 11.12 13.18
CA SER A 272 -23.24 10.83 14.25
C SER A 272 -23.25 9.35 14.64
N PHE A 273 -22.09 8.86 15.06
CA PHE A 273 -21.91 7.51 15.61
C PHE A 273 -21.35 7.63 17.02
N THR A 274 -21.98 6.93 17.96
CA THR A 274 -21.66 7.05 19.39
C THR A 274 -21.56 5.68 20.06
N ASN A 275 -20.71 5.57 21.09
CA ASN A 275 -20.71 4.42 21.99
C ASN A 275 -21.87 4.52 23.00
N PHE A 276 -22.16 3.43 23.73
CA PHE A 276 -23.27 3.35 24.69
C PHE A 276 -23.34 4.53 25.67
N ASP A 277 -22.20 4.86 26.29
CA ASP A 277 -22.10 5.89 27.33
C ASP A 277 -22.00 7.31 26.77
N ASN A 278 -22.03 7.48 25.44
CA ASN A 278 -21.90 8.77 24.75
C ASN A 278 -20.59 9.51 25.05
N THR A 279 -19.50 8.77 25.29
CA THR A 279 -18.19 9.34 25.59
C THR A 279 -17.30 9.45 24.36
N ARG A 280 -17.66 8.76 23.27
CA ARG A 280 -16.95 8.78 21.98
C ARG A 280 -17.95 9.05 20.87
N THR A 281 -17.64 10.02 20.01
CA THR A 281 -18.48 10.39 18.87
C THR A 281 -17.66 10.58 17.61
N TYR A 282 -18.16 10.07 16.48
CA TYR A 282 -17.75 10.49 15.14
C TYR A 282 -18.89 11.29 14.50
N VAL A 283 -18.60 12.45 13.92
CA VAL A 283 -19.57 13.29 13.22
C VAL A 283 -19.23 13.38 11.74
N ALA A 284 -20.24 13.20 10.89
CA ALA A 284 -20.21 13.47 9.46
C ALA A 284 -21.41 14.33 9.07
N MET A 285 -21.19 15.41 8.33
CA MET A 285 -22.26 16.26 7.85
C MET A 285 -22.64 15.89 6.41
N PHE A 286 -23.91 16.00 6.08
CA PHE A 286 -24.39 15.88 4.70
C PHE A 286 -25.35 17.02 4.37
N THR A 287 -25.34 17.43 3.10
CA THR A 287 -26.19 18.53 2.62
C THR A 287 -27.26 17.98 1.70
N VAL A 288 -28.52 18.35 1.94
CA VAL A 288 -29.64 18.22 1.01
C VAL A 288 -29.77 19.54 0.27
N THR A 289 -29.45 19.54 -1.02
CA THR A 289 -29.54 20.74 -1.86
C THR A 289 -30.99 21.06 -2.21
N ALA A 290 -31.24 22.26 -2.74
CA ALA A 290 -32.59 22.67 -3.17
C ALA A 290 -33.23 21.69 -4.19
N GLY A 291 -32.43 21.10 -5.09
CA GLY A 291 -32.91 20.13 -6.08
C GLY A 291 -33.25 18.75 -5.50
N GLU A 292 -32.68 18.42 -4.34
CA GLU A 292 -32.84 17.15 -3.64
C GLU A 292 -33.86 17.23 -2.49
N ALA A 293 -34.32 18.43 -2.13
CA ALA A 293 -35.26 18.65 -1.03
C ALA A 293 -36.54 17.81 -1.20
N ASN A 294 -36.92 17.11 -0.13
CA ASN A 294 -38.08 16.23 -0.07
C ASN A 294 -38.09 15.09 -1.12
N LYS A 295 -36.91 14.71 -1.61
CA LYS A 295 -36.70 13.54 -2.48
C LYS A 295 -35.75 12.56 -1.81
N ASP A 296 -35.84 11.30 -2.21
CA ASP A 296 -34.93 10.26 -1.73
C ASP A 296 -33.50 10.55 -2.19
N LYS A 297 -32.60 10.65 -1.22
CA LYS A 297 -31.17 10.86 -1.42
C LYS A 297 -30.40 9.81 -0.63
N LEU A 298 -29.57 9.02 -1.31
CA LEU A 298 -28.63 8.12 -0.64
C LEU A 298 -27.50 8.93 0.00
N ILE A 299 -27.25 8.71 1.29
CA ILE A 299 -26.05 9.16 1.99
C ILE A 299 -25.24 7.93 2.41
N SER A 300 -23.92 8.03 2.29
CA SER A 300 -22.99 6.96 2.64
C SER A 300 -21.68 7.52 3.15
N PHE A 301 -21.17 6.95 4.25
CA PHE A 301 -19.93 7.38 4.88
C PHE A 301 -19.09 6.17 5.29
N ALA A 302 -17.83 6.16 4.89
CA ALA A 302 -16.83 5.27 5.44
C ALA A 302 -16.27 5.91 6.72
N VAL A 303 -16.30 5.17 7.82
CA VAL A 303 -15.92 5.63 9.16
C VAL A 303 -14.72 4.80 9.63
N PRO A 304 -13.61 5.43 10.04
CA PRO A 304 -12.46 4.72 10.58
C PRO A 304 -12.82 4.01 11.90
N GLY A 305 -12.05 3.00 12.29
CA GLY A 305 -12.24 2.40 13.61
C GLY A 305 -11.78 3.32 14.75
N ASP A 306 -12.53 3.38 15.85
CA ASP A 306 -12.08 4.12 17.05
C ASP A 306 -11.09 3.27 17.84
N THR A 307 -9.83 3.70 17.93
CA THR A 307 -8.79 3.00 18.70
C THR A 307 -8.81 3.33 20.18
N ALA A 308 -9.69 4.25 20.61
CA ALA A 308 -9.80 4.72 21.99
C ALA A 308 -11.20 4.49 22.58
N GLY A 309 -11.31 4.74 23.89
CA GLY A 309 -12.56 4.63 24.64
C GLY A 309 -13.02 3.20 24.91
N THR A 310 -14.09 3.08 25.68
CA THR A 310 -14.71 1.80 26.03
C THR A 310 -15.92 1.56 25.15
N TRP A 311 -15.92 0.41 24.48
CA TRP A 311 -16.97 -0.02 23.56
C TRP A 311 -17.50 -1.40 23.98
N LEU A 312 -18.81 -1.49 24.18
CA LEU A 312 -19.51 -2.75 24.43
C LEU A 312 -19.41 -3.62 23.17
N LYS A 313 -18.96 -4.86 23.35
CA LYS A 313 -18.72 -5.86 22.29
C LYS A 313 -19.44 -7.19 22.57
N ASP A 314 -20.41 -7.15 23.48
CA ASP A 314 -21.13 -8.30 24.03
C ASP A 314 -22.65 -8.06 23.97
N THR A 315 -23.40 -8.93 24.64
CA THR A 315 -24.87 -8.85 24.72
C THR A 315 -25.37 -7.86 25.78
N SER A 316 -24.49 -7.10 26.44
CA SER A 316 -24.84 -6.25 27.59
C SER A 316 -25.52 -4.94 27.17
N GLY A 317 -25.49 -4.57 25.89
CA GLY A 317 -26.13 -3.34 25.42
C GLY A 317 -25.82 -2.96 23.98
N THR A 318 -26.03 -1.67 23.68
CA THR A 318 -25.71 -1.09 22.36
C THR A 318 -24.20 -0.92 22.23
N GLY A 319 -23.60 -1.48 21.19
CA GLY A 319 -22.18 -1.24 20.88
C GLY A 319 -22.00 0.12 20.24
N ILE A 320 -22.73 0.36 19.16
CA ILE A 320 -22.70 1.60 18.39
C ILE A 320 -24.12 2.08 18.11
N ARG A 321 -24.33 3.40 18.15
CA ARG A 321 -25.59 4.03 17.77
C ARG A 321 -25.35 5.04 16.66
N ALA A 322 -26.01 4.82 15.53
CA ALA A 322 -26.07 5.80 14.46
C ALA A 322 -27.22 6.78 14.72
N ARG A 323 -27.01 8.08 14.53
CA ARG A 323 -28.04 9.10 14.74
C ARG A 323 -28.06 10.05 13.55
N VAL A 324 -29.23 10.16 12.91
CA VAL A 324 -29.50 11.21 11.93
C VAL A 324 -30.16 12.36 12.67
N THR A 325 -29.46 13.50 12.73
CA THR A 325 -29.83 14.63 13.56
C THR A 325 -30.59 15.68 12.76
N PHE A 326 -31.76 16.08 13.28
CA PHE A 326 -32.62 17.09 12.67
C PHE A 326 -32.42 18.47 13.28
N ALA A 327 -32.12 18.54 14.58
CA ALA A 327 -31.81 19.77 15.29
C ALA A 327 -31.08 19.45 16.60
N PHE A 328 -30.20 20.33 17.06
CA PHE A 328 -29.54 20.20 18.36
C PHE A 328 -29.08 21.56 18.92
N GLY A 329 -28.97 21.65 20.24
CA GLY A 329 -28.45 22.78 20.98
C GLY A 329 -26.93 22.75 21.18
N SER A 330 -26.35 23.87 21.58
CA SER A 330 -24.89 24.08 21.62
C SER A 330 -24.07 23.04 22.43
N SER A 331 -24.67 22.33 23.39
CA SER A 331 -23.97 21.27 24.15
C SER A 331 -23.64 20.03 23.33
N PHE A 332 -24.28 19.83 22.17
CA PHE A 332 -24.02 18.69 21.27
C PHE A 332 -23.23 19.08 20.03
N MET A 333 -22.63 20.28 20.02
CA MET A 333 -21.84 20.79 18.91
C MET A 333 -20.37 20.45 19.04
N THR A 334 -19.75 19.97 17.97
CA THR A 334 -18.29 19.83 17.84
C THR A 334 -17.76 20.72 16.71
N ALA A 335 -16.52 21.18 16.84
CA ALA A 335 -15.77 21.83 15.75
C ALA A 335 -15.07 20.81 14.83
N THR A 336 -15.03 19.54 15.22
CA THR A 336 -14.34 18.47 14.51
C THR A 336 -15.34 17.57 13.77
N GLU A 337 -15.14 17.45 12.46
CA GLU A 337 -15.84 16.52 11.58
C GLU A 337 -14.85 15.47 11.04
N GLY A 338 -15.32 14.28 10.70
CA GLY A 338 -14.50 13.27 10.04
C GLY A 338 -13.49 12.56 10.94
N ALA A 339 -13.62 12.69 12.26
CA ALA A 339 -12.74 12.03 13.23
C ALA A 339 -13.48 11.67 14.53
N TRP A 340 -12.96 10.66 15.24
CA TRP A 340 -13.45 10.29 16.57
C TRP A 340 -12.97 11.27 17.63
N VAL A 341 -13.93 11.86 18.35
CA VAL A 341 -13.68 12.81 19.45
C VAL A 341 -14.30 12.32 20.76
N ALA A 342 -13.79 12.83 21.88
CA ALA A 342 -14.35 12.55 23.20
C ALA A 342 -15.51 13.51 23.50
N GLY A 343 -16.66 12.96 23.91
CA GLY A 343 -17.88 13.70 24.20
C GLY A 343 -19.08 13.17 23.41
N ASN A 344 -20.25 13.74 23.70
CA ASN A 344 -21.52 13.42 23.05
C ASN A 344 -21.88 14.53 22.08
N PHE A 345 -21.68 14.30 20.78
CA PHE A 345 -21.96 15.31 19.75
C PHE A 345 -22.92 14.76 18.71
N LEU A 346 -23.64 15.66 18.05
CA LEU A 346 -24.67 15.30 17.06
C LEU A 346 -24.44 15.96 15.70
N GLY A 347 -23.56 16.96 15.63
CA GLY A 347 -23.22 17.68 14.41
C GLY A 347 -22.24 18.83 14.67
N THR A 348 -22.02 19.64 13.64
CA THR A 348 -21.20 20.85 13.69
C THR A 348 -22.06 22.11 13.61
N ALA A 349 -21.45 23.29 13.71
CA ALA A 349 -22.13 24.58 13.55
C ALA A 349 -22.85 24.75 12.19
N ALA A 350 -22.58 23.89 11.20
CA ALA A 350 -23.25 23.90 9.90
C ALA A 350 -24.68 23.33 9.91
N GLN A 351 -25.13 22.73 11.02
CA GLN A 351 -26.45 22.12 11.14
C GLN A 351 -27.60 23.11 10.87
N THR A 352 -28.52 22.71 10.00
CA THR A 352 -29.82 23.37 9.79
C THR A 352 -30.82 22.88 10.84
N ASN A 353 -31.60 23.80 11.42
CA ASN A 353 -32.68 23.47 12.34
C ASN A 353 -33.94 23.04 11.57
N ALA A 354 -34.14 21.73 11.40
CA ALA A 354 -35.34 21.21 10.73
C ALA A 354 -36.63 21.42 11.55
N LEU A 355 -36.51 21.65 12.87
CA LEU A 355 -37.65 21.86 13.77
C LEU A 355 -38.17 23.29 13.74
N ALA A 356 -37.50 24.23 13.07
CA ALA A 356 -37.92 25.63 13.01
C ALA A 356 -39.26 25.84 12.27
N THR A 357 -39.69 24.89 11.43
CA THR A 357 -40.88 25.02 10.59
C THR A 357 -41.85 23.85 10.81
N VAL A 358 -43.09 24.18 11.20
CA VAL A 358 -44.19 23.21 11.30
C VAL A 358 -44.50 22.61 9.93
N GLY A 359 -44.77 21.31 9.89
CA GLY A 359 -45.08 20.57 8.66
C GLY A 359 -43.86 20.04 7.92
N ASN A 360 -42.64 20.40 8.33
CA ASN A 360 -41.44 19.75 7.84
C ASN A 360 -41.55 18.24 8.04
N THR A 361 -41.31 17.49 6.96
CA THR A 361 -41.40 16.04 6.94
C THR A 361 -39.99 15.45 6.83
N LEU A 362 -39.64 14.59 7.76
CA LEU A 362 -38.31 14.04 7.95
C LEU A 362 -38.42 12.51 7.83
N GLU A 363 -37.83 11.94 6.77
CA GLU A 363 -37.92 10.50 6.50
C GLU A 363 -36.55 9.89 6.26
N ILE A 364 -36.41 8.63 6.68
CA ILE A 364 -35.20 7.82 6.49
C ILE A 364 -35.62 6.43 6.01
N ALA A 365 -34.94 5.86 5.03
CA ALA A 365 -35.18 4.54 4.47
C ALA A 365 -33.83 3.80 4.28
N ASP A 366 -33.87 2.49 4.10
CA ASP A 366 -32.74 1.66 3.63
C ASP A 366 -31.41 1.89 4.37
N ILE A 367 -31.46 1.76 5.70
CA ILE A 367 -30.27 1.95 6.54
C ILE A 367 -29.36 0.73 6.49
N GLY A 368 -28.06 0.96 6.58
CA GLY A 368 -27.07 -0.11 6.54
C GLY A 368 -25.83 0.23 7.34
N LEU A 369 -25.26 -0.75 8.04
CA LEU A 369 -23.90 -0.69 8.56
C LEU A 369 -23.18 -1.97 8.14
N TYR A 370 -22.07 -1.81 7.44
CA TYR A 370 -21.28 -2.89 6.85
C TYR A 370 -19.83 -2.75 7.29
N PHE A 371 -19.15 -3.88 7.48
CA PHE A 371 -17.73 -3.89 7.76
C PHE A 371 -16.93 -3.30 6.58
N GLY A 372 -15.78 -2.67 6.85
CA GLY A 372 -14.88 -2.18 5.81
C GLY A 372 -15.28 -0.78 5.29
N THR A 373 -14.65 -0.35 4.19
CA THR A 373 -14.78 1.01 3.67
C THR A 373 -15.63 1.13 2.39
N LYS A 374 -15.97 0.00 1.77
CA LYS A 374 -16.76 -0.03 0.53
C LYS A 374 -18.23 -0.29 0.82
N LEU A 375 -19.11 0.49 0.20
CA LEU A 375 -20.54 0.28 0.30
C LEU A 375 -20.96 -0.88 -0.61
N PRO A 376 -21.54 -1.97 -0.07
CA PRO A 376 -22.10 -3.03 -0.90
C PRO A 376 -23.41 -2.59 -1.56
N GLU A 377 -23.82 -3.31 -2.62
CA GLU A 377 -25.13 -3.12 -3.24
C GLU A 377 -26.26 -3.35 -2.22
N TRP A 378 -27.33 -2.56 -2.32
CA TRP A 378 -28.48 -2.73 -1.45
C TRP A 378 -29.14 -4.08 -1.69
N GLN A 379 -29.31 -4.84 -0.61
CA GLN A 379 -30.13 -6.05 -0.62
C GLN A 379 -31.21 -5.89 0.44
N LYS A 380 -32.46 -5.75 -0.02
CA LYS A 380 -33.60 -5.72 0.89
C LYS A 380 -33.61 -7.02 1.71
N PRO A 381 -33.59 -6.95 3.05
CA PRO A 381 -33.56 -8.13 3.89
C PRO A 381 -34.85 -8.93 3.76
N ASP A 382 -34.75 -10.25 3.85
CA ASP A 382 -35.89 -11.14 3.89
C ASP A 382 -36.78 -10.86 5.12
N TYR A 383 -38.09 -10.74 4.90
CA TYR A 383 -39.06 -10.36 5.92
C TYR A 383 -39.09 -11.35 7.09
N ASP A 384 -39.08 -12.65 6.81
CA ASP A 384 -39.19 -13.68 7.85
C ASP A 384 -37.97 -13.72 8.75
N LYS A 385 -36.77 -13.49 8.19
CA LYS A 385 -35.52 -13.36 8.97
C LYS A 385 -35.56 -12.15 9.90
N VAL A 386 -35.96 -10.99 9.39
CA VAL A 386 -36.08 -9.75 10.19
C VAL A 386 -37.15 -9.93 11.27
N LEU A 387 -38.31 -10.48 10.91
CA LEU A 387 -39.39 -10.73 11.86
C LEU A 387 -38.95 -11.69 12.96
N LYS A 388 -38.21 -12.75 12.64
CA LYS A 388 -37.64 -13.66 13.65
C LYS A 388 -36.64 -12.94 14.57
N ALA A 389 -35.83 -12.03 14.02
CA ALA A 389 -34.89 -11.23 14.81
C ALA A 389 -35.62 -10.25 15.74
N CYS A 390 -36.66 -9.55 15.27
CA CYS A 390 -37.49 -8.66 16.08
C CYS A 390 -38.31 -9.43 17.15
N ARG A 391 -38.85 -10.61 16.79
CA ARG A 391 -39.65 -11.48 17.69
C ARG A 391 -38.89 -11.98 18.92
N ARG A 392 -37.58 -11.75 19.03
CA ARG A 392 -36.84 -11.91 20.29
C ARG A 392 -37.40 -11.04 21.43
N LEU A 393 -38.27 -10.06 21.14
CA LEU A 393 -38.82 -9.11 22.11
C LEU A 393 -40.27 -9.41 22.57
N PHE A 394 -41.04 -10.24 21.83
CA PHE A 394 -42.48 -10.41 22.08
C PHE A 394 -43.02 -11.75 21.57
N ARG A 395 -43.75 -12.48 22.42
CA ARG A 395 -44.50 -13.69 22.03
C ARG A 395 -45.91 -13.70 22.62
N VAL A 396 -46.89 -14.00 21.75
CA VAL A 396 -48.31 -14.26 22.12
C VAL A 396 -48.58 -15.75 21.98
N CYS A 397 -49.21 -16.35 23.00
CA CYS A 397 -49.73 -17.71 22.90
C CYS A 397 -51.05 -17.69 22.10
N GLY A 398 -51.07 -18.34 20.93
CA GLY A 398 -52.18 -18.31 19.98
C GLY A 398 -53.12 -19.52 20.01
N ALA A 399 -53.06 -20.39 21.02
CA ALA A 399 -53.94 -21.56 21.10
C ALA A 399 -54.98 -21.40 22.21
N ASN A 400 -56.25 -21.59 21.86
CA ASN A 400 -57.30 -21.90 22.82
C ASN A 400 -56.95 -23.25 23.46
N VAL A 401 -56.48 -23.23 24.70
CA VAL A 401 -56.28 -24.46 25.48
C VAL A 401 -57.64 -24.75 26.12
N PHE A 402 -58.18 -25.95 25.91
CA PHE A 402 -59.46 -26.38 26.47
C PHE A 402 -59.21 -27.40 27.58
N SER A 403 -59.65 -27.10 28.81
CA SER A 403 -59.59 -28.05 29.90
C SER A 403 -60.69 -29.09 29.71
N THR A 404 -60.33 -30.35 29.47
CA THR A 404 -61.24 -31.48 29.69
C THR A 404 -60.90 -32.09 31.04
N GLY A 405 -61.58 -31.65 32.10
CA GLY A 405 -61.43 -32.28 33.41
C GLY A 405 -62.13 -31.52 34.54
N HIS A 406 -63.40 -31.83 34.77
CA HIS A 406 -64.11 -31.44 35.98
C HIS A 406 -63.61 -32.32 37.14
N GLY A 407 -62.67 -31.81 37.94
CA GLY A 407 -62.16 -32.50 39.12
C GLY A 407 -60.92 -31.81 39.70
N SER A 408 -61.07 -31.27 40.91
CA SER A 408 -60.05 -30.70 41.81
C SER A 408 -58.61 -30.61 41.30
N TYR A 409 -58.15 -29.37 41.11
CA TYR A 409 -56.75 -28.96 40.90
C TYR A 409 -56.15 -29.34 39.52
N GLY A 410 -56.91 -29.04 38.46
CA GLY A 410 -56.49 -29.28 37.09
C GLY A 410 -55.78 -28.10 36.46
N GLY A 411 -54.81 -28.40 35.59
CA GLY A 411 -53.93 -27.36 35.16
C GLY A 411 -53.03 -27.52 33.95
N ALA A 412 -52.94 -26.47 33.13
CA ALA A 412 -52.19 -26.43 31.88
C ALA A 412 -50.75 -25.90 31.98
N ILE A 413 -49.83 -26.65 31.36
CA ILE A 413 -48.46 -26.26 31.07
C ILE A 413 -48.39 -25.97 29.57
N ALA A 414 -48.12 -24.73 29.18
CA ALA A 414 -47.73 -24.41 27.81
C ALA A 414 -46.21 -24.49 27.70
N ASN A 415 -45.70 -25.56 27.08
CA ASN A 415 -44.28 -25.66 26.80
C ASN A 415 -43.93 -24.74 25.62
N PHE A 416 -42.93 -23.89 25.82
CA PHE A 416 -42.40 -23.04 24.79
C PHE A 416 -40.89 -23.20 24.71
N ASP A 417 -40.36 -23.23 23.49
CA ASP A 417 -38.96 -22.84 23.28
C ASP A 417 -38.90 -21.32 23.38
N LEU A 418 -38.51 -20.80 24.55
CA LEU A 418 -38.03 -19.42 24.60
C LEU A 418 -36.66 -19.40 23.94
N THR A 419 -36.57 -18.76 22.77
CA THR A 419 -35.28 -18.18 22.38
C THR A 419 -34.92 -17.14 23.44
N GLU A 420 -33.66 -17.13 23.88
CA GLU A 420 -33.19 -16.20 24.91
C GLU A 420 -33.58 -14.75 24.56
N MET A 421 -34.41 -14.15 25.43
CA MET A 421 -34.89 -12.77 25.30
C MET A 421 -33.86 -11.82 25.90
N ARG A 422 -33.77 -10.57 25.41
CA ARG A 422 -32.75 -9.60 25.85
C ARG A 422 -32.90 -9.11 27.30
N GLY A 423 -34.05 -9.38 27.92
CA GLY A 423 -34.32 -9.09 29.33
C GLY A 423 -35.28 -10.12 29.93
N SER A 424 -35.38 -10.15 31.26
CA SER A 424 -36.32 -11.03 31.97
C SER A 424 -37.75 -10.76 31.46
N PRO A 425 -38.43 -11.75 30.86
CA PRO A 425 -39.75 -11.52 30.30
C PRO A 425 -40.76 -11.12 31.38
N VAL A 426 -41.52 -10.06 31.13
CA VAL A 426 -42.68 -9.73 31.97
C VAL A 426 -43.85 -10.58 31.49
N VAL A 427 -44.44 -11.36 32.39
CA VAL A 427 -45.57 -12.25 32.12
C VAL A 427 -46.87 -11.58 32.53
N GLN A 428 -47.73 -11.27 31.56
CA GLN A 428 -49.08 -10.73 31.81
C GLN A 428 -50.17 -11.75 31.45
N ALA A 429 -51.21 -11.77 32.29
CA ALA A 429 -52.38 -12.63 32.25
C ALA A 429 -53.62 -11.82 31.82
N PHE A 430 -54.41 -12.33 30.85
CA PHE A 430 -55.71 -11.75 30.50
C PHE A 430 -56.83 -12.75 30.78
N SER A 431 -57.76 -12.37 31.64
CA SER A 431 -59.02 -13.10 31.86
C SER A 431 -60.03 -12.66 30.78
N GLN A 432 -60.54 -13.60 29.99
CA GLN A 432 -61.83 -13.37 29.31
C GLN A 432 -62.94 -13.61 30.33
N ASN A 433 -63.68 -12.54 30.64
CA ASN A 433 -64.96 -12.64 31.34
C ASN A 433 -65.90 -13.50 30.50
N ASN A 434 -66.09 -14.77 30.90
CA ASN A 434 -67.33 -15.57 30.75
C ASN A 434 -67.13 -17.10 30.84
N PHE A 435 -65.93 -17.60 31.13
CA PHE A 435 -65.74 -19.01 31.52
C PHE A 435 -64.99 -19.10 32.84
N GLY A 436 -65.73 -19.26 33.95
CA GLY A 436 -65.24 -19.69 35.27
C GLY A 436 -63.87 -19.12 35.71
N GLY A 437 -63.82 -17.83 36.03
CA GLY A 437 -62.59 -17.20 36.53
C GLY A 437 -62.14 -17.77 37.89
N PHE A 438 -60.83 -17.78 38.12
CA PHE A 438 -60.22 -18.10 39.42
C PHE A 438 -60.84 -17.24 40.53
N PRO A 439 -61.45 -17.82 41.58
CA PRO A 439 -62.27 -17.09 42.55
C PRO A 439 -61.50 -16.11 43.48
N GLY A 440 -60.24 -15.78 43.22
CA GLY A 440 -59.41 -14.94 44.09
C GLY A 440 -58.34 -14.08 43.43
N GLY A 441 -58.40 -13.88 42.11
CA GLY A 441 -57.30 -13.28 41.35
C GLY A 441 -56.15 -14.27 41.10
N ALA A 442 -55.33 -14.00 40.09
CA ALA A 442 -54.27 -14.89 39.62
C ALA A 442 -52.89 -14.28 39.88
N GLN A 443 -51.94 -15.10 40.32
CA GLN A 443 -50.51 -14.78 40.35
C GLN A 443 -49.87 -15.23 39.03
N THR A 444 -49.07 -14.35 38.42
CA THR A 444 -48.25 -14.68 37.26
C THR A 444 -46.77 -14.56 37.60
N GLY A 445 -45.92 -15.40 37.01
CA GLY A 445 -44.49 -15.33 37.24
C GLY A 445 -43.67 -16.23 36.34
N LEU A 446 -42.36 -16.19 36.52
CA LEU A 446 -41.38 -17.07 35.88
C LEU A 446 -40.80 -18.00 36.93
N ASN A 447 -40.83 -19.31 36.67
CA ASN A 447 -40.12 -20.28 37.50
C ASN A 447 -38.66 -20.32 37.06
N THR A 448 -37.80 -19.61 37.79
CA THR A 448 -36.36 -19.49 37.53
C THR A 448 -35.54 -20.61 38.17
N GLY A 449 -36.17 -21.50 38.95
CA GLY A 449 -35.50 -22.56 39.72
C GLY A 449 -35.37 -23.90 38.98
N ASN A 450 -36.00 -24.05 37.81
CA ASN A 450 -35.90 -25.27 37.00
C ASN A 450 -35.17 -25.00 35.67
N SER A 451 -34.60 -26.06 35.10
CA SER A 451 -33.80 -26.03 33.86
C SER A 451 -34.57 -25.52 32.63
N GLN A 452 -35.89 -25.33 32.74
CA GLN A 452 -36.78 -25.04 31.62
C GLN A 452 -37.36 -23.62 31.63
N LYS A 453 -36.99 -22.75 32.59
CA LYS A 453 -37.39 -21.31 32.64
C LYS A 453 -38.85 -21.08 32.22
N ARG A 454 -39.79 -21.76 32.89
CA ARG A 454 -41.22 -21.81 32.50
C ARG A 454 -42.00 -20.62 33.09
N ALA A 455 -42.94 -20.06 32.32
CA ALA A 455 -43.91 -19.08 32.84
C ALA A 455 -45.12 -19.80 33.44
N TYR A 456 -45.69 -19.27 34.51
CA TYR A 456 -46.83 -19.86 35.20
C TYR A 456 -47.94 -18.85 35.51
N VAL A 457 -49.15 -19.37 35.68
CA VAL A 457 -50.30 -18.69 36.27
C VAL A 457 -50.89 -19.61 37.35
N ALA A 458 -51.11 -19.08 38.56
CA ALA A 458 -51.68 -19.83 39.68
C ALA A 458 -52.74 -18.99 40.43
N PRO A 459 -53.69 -19.62 41.15
CA PRO A 459 -54.57 -18.90 42.06
C PRO A 459 -53.78 -18.18 43.17
N ASN A 460 -54.24 -16.99 43.60
CA ASN A 460 -53.66 -16.30 44.75
C ASN A 460 -53.62 -17.19 46.01
N GLY A 461 -52.45 -17.26 46.67
CA GLY A 461 -52.26 -18.02 47.91
C GLY A 461 -51.88 -19.50 47.73
N GLN A 462 -51.62 -19.96 46.50
CA GLN A 462 -51.12 -21.32 46.24
C GLN A 462 -49.72 -21.32 45.63
N ALA A 463 -48.89 -22.28 46.05
CA ALA A 463 -47.59 -22.50 45.44
C ALA A 463 -47.78 -22.93 43.97
N PRO A 464 -46.89 -22.51 43.04
CA PRO A 464 -46.95 -22.96 41.65
C PRO A 464 -46.68 -24.47 41.61
N ALA A 465 -47.74 -25.26 41.73
CA ALA A 465 -47.68 -26.70 41.54
C ALA A 465 -47.64 -26.99 40.03
N ASP A 466 -46.88 -28.01 39.62
CA ASP A 466 -46.74 -28.48 38.24
C ASP A 466 -48.05 -28.97 37.59
N SER A 467 -49.20 -28.79 38.24
CA SER A 467 -50.55 -29.01 37.71
C SER A 467 -51.15 -27.63 37.41
N GLY A 468 -50.95 -27.17 36.17
CA GLY A 468 -51.10 -25.75 35.79
C GLY A 468 -52.47 -25.05 35.86
N ALA A 469 -52.71 -24.19 34.89
CA ALA A 469 -53.99 -23.55 34.60
C ALA A 469 -53.89 -22.91 33.22
N GLU A 470 -55.02 -22.80 32.52
CA GLU A 470 -55.07 -22.27 31.14
C GLU A 470 -55.18 -20.74 31.15
N LEU A 471 -54.22 -20.04 30.53
CA LEU A 471 -54.32 -18.61 30.26
C LEU A 471 -53.40 -18.14 29.13
N ILE A 472 -53.80 -17.06 28.46
CA ILE A 472 -52.97 -16.28 27.54
C ILE A 472 -51.82 -15.65 28.33
N LEU A 473 -50.60 -16.14 28.09
CA LEU A 473 -49.35 -15.58 28.63
C LEU A 473 -48.75 -14.65 27.57
N ILE A 474 -48.64 -13.36 27.91
CA ILE A 474 -47.84 -12.42 27.12
C ILE A 474 -46.48 -12.27 27.81
N ALA A 475 -45.41 -12.64 27.11
CA ALA A 475 -44.04 -12.40 27.55
C ALA A 475 -43.45 -11.24 26.75
N ASN A 476 -43.07 -10.16 27.44
CA ASN A 476 -42.46 -8.97 26.85
C ASN A 476 -41.15 -8.63 27.56
N SER A 477 -40.04 -8.50 26.83
CA SER A 477 -38.76 -8.03 27.38
C SER A 477 -38.57 -6.55 27.03
N ARG A 478 -39.37 -5.68 27.64
CA ARG A 478 -39.09 -4.24 27.66
C ARG A 478 -38.15 -3.93 28.81
N LEU A 479 -36.85 -3.85 28.50
CA LEU A 479 -35.89 -3.00 29.19
C LEU A 479 -35.00 -2.33 28.13
#